data_AF-A0A6B4JKG3-F1
#
_entry.id   AF-A0A6B4JKG3-F1
#
_cell.length_a   1.000
_cell.length_b   1.000
_cell.length_c   1.000
_cell.angle_alpha   90.00
_cell.angle_beta   90.00
_cell.angle_gamma   90.00
#
_symmetry.space_group_name_H-M   'P 1'
#
loop_
_entity.id
_entity.type
_entity.pdbx_description
1 polymer ?
#
loop_
_entity_poly.entity_id
_entity_poly.type
_entity_poly.pdbx_seq_one_letter_code
_entity_poly.pdbx_strand_id
1 'polypeptide(L)'
;MFQIKIDDNNDLYCNNSIDLGFLGTYNSDMISIEEEVCFSEIEKTVSEREEEMKILTEKYNTFISNVNENIAKIKNQFIMWLFEDLTDTYFEFWECSNAEFPSFIIKDKIPEIINQETIYDKISGKNYEDACNEVFNKPVDTISGIDVFNKYLPMIDIETLLSTIIPSFMELSEYGLEFEINSNECDGYLLLATVGRIDNEFNLEVYDNRG
;
A
#
# COMPACT_ATOMS: atom_id res chain seq x y z
N MET A 1 -9.07 -11.94 13.32
CA MET A 1 -9.68 -11.11 14.38
C MET A 1 -8.67 -11.06 15.52
N PHE A 2 -8.32 -9.86 15.98
CA PHE A 2 -7.24 -9.63 16.95
C PHE A 2 -7.78 -9.08 18.27
N GLN A 3 -6.94 -9.01 19.29
CA GLN A 3 -7.25 -8.35 20.56
C GLN A 3 -6.19 -7.30 20.88
N ILE A 4 -6.67 -6.18 21.41
CA ILE A 4 -5.81 -5.13 21.92
C ILE A 4 -5.61 -5.36 23.41
N LYS A 5 -4.37 -5.19 23.84
CA LYS A 5 -3.91 -5.41 25.21
C LYS A 5 -3.00 -4.27 25.64
N ILE A 6 -2.81 -4.16 26.95
CA ILE A 6 -1.88 -3.24 27.59
C ILE A 6 -0.76 -4.07 28.21
N ASP A 7 0.49 -3.66 28.02
CA ASP A 7 1.64 -4.29 28.66
C ASP A 7 1.97 -3.67 30.05
N ASP A 8 3.05 -4.12 30.67
CA ASP A 8 3.48 -3.61 31.98
C ASP A 8 3.95 -2.15 31.95
N ASN A 9 4.26 -1.59 30.77
CA ASN A 9 4.65 -0.20 30.55
C ASN A 9 3.45 0.73 30.28
N ASN A 10 2.24 0.17 30.24
CA ASN A 10 1.01 0.79 29.74
C ASN A 10 0.98 1.05 28.22
N ASP A 11 1.81 0.34 27.45
CA ASP A 11 1.79 0.44 25.98
C ASP A 11 0.73 -0.50 25.40
N LEU A 12 -0.01 0.01 24.41
CA LEU A 12 -1.02 -0.76 23.68
C LEU A 12 -0.33 -1.65 22.64
N TYR A 13 -0.78 -2.90 22.55
CA TYR A 13 -0.31 -3.82 21.52
C TYR A 13 -1.41 -4.76 21.03
N CYS A 14 -1.22 -5.22 19.80
CA CYS A 14 -2.06 -6.23 19.16
C CYS A 14 -1.48 -7.64 19.41
N ASN A 15 -2.31 -8.64 19.74
CA ASN A 15 -1.82 -9.99 20.02
C ASN A 15 -1.79 -10.96 18.81
N ASN A 16 -2.30 -10.53 17.66
CA ASN A 16 -2.43 -11.35 16.45
C ASN A 16 -2.00 -10.54 15.22
N SER A 17 -1.74 -11.23 14.12
CA SER A 17 -1.49 -10.57 12.84
C SER A 17 -2.78 -9.99 12.23
N ILE A 18 -2.59 -8.98 11.37
CA ILE A 18 -3.63 -8.38 10.53
C ILE A 18 -3.26 -8.63 9.07
N ASP A 19 -4.17 -9.25 8.31
CA ASP A 19 -4.04 -9.47 6.88
C ASP A 19 -4.84 -8.41 6.12
N LEU A 20 -4.16 -7.67 5.24
CA LEU A 20 -4.72 -6.63 4.38
C LEU A 20 -4.71 -7.06 2.90
N GLY A 21 -4.65 -8.36 2.61
CA GLY A 21 -4.68 -8.88 1.25
C GLY A 21 -3.42 -8.53 0.48
N PHE A 22 -3.53 -7.67 -0.54
CA PHE A 22 -2.40 -7.35 -1.42
C PHE A 22 -1.29 -6.54 -0.72
N LEU A 23 -1.61 -5.84 0.38
CA LEU A 23 -0.62 -5.14 1.21
C LEU A 23 0.13 -6.10 2.15
N GLY A 24 -0.26 -7.38 2.18
CA GLY A 24 0.37 -8.42 2.98
C GLY A 24 -0.18 -8.57 4.38
N THR A 25 0.52 -9.39 5.17
CA THR A 25 0.17 -9.70 6.56
C THR A 25 1.15 -9.02 7.51
N TYR A 26 0.62 -8.16 8.39
CA TYR A 26 1.36 -7.46 9.43
C TYR A 26 1.34 -8.29 10.70
N ASN A 27 2.52 -8.64 11.21
CA ASN A 27 2.66 -9.35 12.47
C ASN A 27 2.41 -8.40 13.66
N SER A 28 2.16 -8.97 14.84
CA SER A 28 1.85 -8.20 16.05
C SER A 28 2.90 -7.14 16.41
N ASP A 29 4.17 -7.43 16.13
CA ASP A 29 5.32 -6.54 16.39
C ASP A 29 5.46 -5.42 15.35
N MET A 30 4.69 -5.47 14.27
CA MET A 30 4.64 -4.45 13.22
C MET A 30 3.45 -3.48 13.42
N ILE A 31 2.58 -3.72 14.39
CA ILE A 31 1.32 -3.00 14.55
C ILE A 31 1.40 -2.07 15.77
N SER A 32 1.33 -0.77 15.52
CA SER A 32 1.08 0.28 16.49
C SER A 32 -0.41 0.60 16.59
N ILE A 33 -0.84 1.05 17.75
CA ILE A 33 -2.17 1.59 17.99
C ILE A 33 -1.96 2.99 18.55
N GLU A 34 -2.16 3.98 17.69
CA GLU A 34 -2.18 5.37 18.11
C GLU A 34 -3.53 5.65 18.74
N GLU A 35 -3.53 5.93 20.04
CA GLU A 35 -4.70 6.48 20.66
C GLU A 35 -4.39 7.73 21.48
N GLU A 36 -5.16 8.78 21.18
CA GLU A 36 -5.67 9.73 22.17
C GLU A 36 -6.61 9.03 23.18
N VAL A 37 -6.27 7.85 23.73
CA VAL A 37 -6.78 7.54 25.06
C VAL A 37 -6.01 8.50 25.92
N CYS A 38 -6.65 9.62 26.20
CA CYS A 38 -6.49 10.25 27.48
C CYS A 38 -6.78 9.12 28.49
N PHE A 39 -5.76 8.30 28.81
CA PHE A 39 -5.68 7.62 30.08
C PHE A 39 -5.67 8.80 31.03
N SER A 40 -6.88 9.22 31.38
CA SER A 40 -7.10 10.31 32.30
C SER A 40 -6.12 10.08 33.44
N GLU A 41 -5.42 11.11 33.89
CA GLU A 41 -4.53 11.01 35.06
C GLU A 41 -5.26 10.45 36.30
N ILE A 42 -6.59 10.32 36.21
CA ILE A 42 -7.48 9.56 37.09
C ILE A 42 -7.19 8.06 36.97
N GLU A 43 -6.77 7.49 38.09
CA GLU A 43 -6.53 6.07 38.29
C GLU A 43 -7.79 5.23 37.96
N LYS A 44 -7.74 4.46 36.87
CA LYS A 44 -8.80 3.53 36.45
C LYS A 44 -8.64 2.16 37.13
N THR A 45 -9.74 1.54 37.50
CA THR A 45 -9.78 0.15 37.98
C THR A 45 -9.43 -0.84 36.88
N VAL A 46 -9.05 -2.06 37.26
CA VAL A 46 -8.77 -3.15 36.30
C VAL A 46 -9.97 -3.40 35.37
N SER A 47 -11.19 -3.43 35.92
CA SER A 47 -12.41 -3.68 35.15
C SER A 47 -12.71 -2.58 34.14
N GLU A 48 -12.39 -1.31 34.45
CA GLU A 48 -12.58 -0.20 33.51
C GLU A 48 -11.59 -0.29 32.35
N ARG A 49 -10.32 -0.63 32.62
CA ARG A 49 -9.31 -0.86 31.57
C ARG A 49 -9.69 -2.03 30.66
N GLU A 50 -10.19 -3.12 31.24
CA GLU A 50 -10.62 -4.29 30.45
C GLU A 50 -11.79 -3.96 29.51
N GLU A 51 -12.78 -3.17 29.95
CA GLU A 51 -13.89 -2.76 29.08
C GLU A 51 -13.42 -1.78 28.00
N GLU A 52 -12.51 -0.85 28.29
CA GLU A 52 -11.91 0.03 27.28
C GLU A 52 -11.18 -0.76 26.19
N MET A 53 -10.37 -1.75 26.58
CA MET A 53 -9.67 -2.61 25.62
C MET A 53 -10.63 -3.42 24.76
N LYS A 54 -11.76 -3.85 25.33
CA LYS A 54 -12.80 -4.55 24.60
C LYS A 54 -13.49 -3.63 23.58
N ILE A 55 -13.90 -2.44 23.99
CA ILE A 55 -14.52 -1.44 23.08
C ILE A 55 -13.57 -1.11 21.93
N LEU A 56 -12.30 -0.90 22.24
CA LEU A 56 -11.28 -0.58 21.25
C LEU A 56 -11.01 -1.74 20.29
N THR A 57 -10.92 -2.95 20.83
CA THR A 57 -10.80 -4.18 20.04
C THR A 57 -11.97 -4.33 19.07
N GLU A 58 -13.20 -4.09 19.54
CA GLU A 58 -14.41 -4.14 18.70
C GLU A 58 -14.40 -3.07 17.61
N LYS A 59 -14.02 -1.83 17.95
CA LYS A 59 -13.87 -0.71 17.01
C LYS A 59 -12.93 -1.06 15.86
N TYR A 60 -11.69 -1.44 16.15
CA TYR A 60 -10.70 -1.67 15.10
C TYR A 60 -10.90 -2.98 14.35
N ASN A 61 -11.40 -4.05 14.98
CA ASN A 61 -11.77 -5.25 14.23
C ASN A 61 -12.91 -4.94 13.24
N THR A 62 -13.87 -4.09 13.61
CA THR A 62 -14.93 -3.64 12.69
C THR A 62 -14.34 -2.85 11.54
N PHE A 63 -13.44 -1.90 11.83
CA PHE A 63 -12.75 -1.11 10.80
C PHE A 63 -11.96 -2.00 9.83
N ILE A 64 -11.11 -2.91 10.33
CA ILE A 64 -10.34 -3.86 9.51
C ILE A 64 -11.25 -4.78 8.69
N SER A 65 -12.39 -5.20 9.23
CA SER A 65 -13.38 -5.97 8.46
C SER A 65 -13.89 -5.15 7.26
N ASN A 66 -14.23 -3.88 7.48
CA ASN A 66 -14.71 -3.00 6.41
C ASN A 66 -13.61 -2.71 5.37
N VAL A 67 -12.35 -2.55 5.80
CA VAL A 67 -11.19 -2.45 4.88
C VAL A 67 -11.10 -3.69 3.99
N ASN A 68 -11.19 -4.89 4.58
CA ASN A 68 -11.15 -6.15 3.84
C ASN A 68 -12.34 -6.33 2.89
N GLU A 69 -13.54 -5.88 3.27
CA GLU A 69 -14.71 -5.86 2.38
C GLU A 69 -14.52 -4.91 1.18
N ASN A 70 -13.72 -3.86 1.34
CA ASN A 70 -13.42 -2.87 0.31
C ASN A 70 -12.05 -3.06 -0.35
N ILE A 71 -11.37 -4.19 -0.11
CA ILE A 71 -9.97 -4.36 -0.53
C ILE A 71 -9.78 -4.29 -2.05
N ALA A 72 -10.79 -4.64 -2.84
CA ALA A 72 -10.74 -4.52 -4.30
C ALA A 72 -10.67 -3.05 -4.77
N LYS A 73 -11.40 -2.14 -4.10
CA LYS A 73 -11.34 -0.69 -4.36
C LYS A 73 -9.95 -0.17 -4.01
N ILE A 74 -9.47 -0.51 -2.81
CA ILE A 74 -8.15 -0.09 -2.30
C ILE A 74 -7.01 -0.62 -3.19
N LYS A 75 -7.09 -1.90 -3.62
CA LYS A 75 -6.14 -2.49 -4.59
C LYS A 75 -6.11 -1.69 -5.89
N ASN A 76 -7.28 -1.32 -6.40
CA ASN A 76 -7.36 -0.53 -7.63
C ASN A 76 -6.72 0.86 -7.46
N GLN A 77 -7.00 1.53 -6.34
CA GLN A 77 -6.39 2.82 -6.02
C GLN A 77 -4.87 2.74 -5.91
N PHE A 78 -4.35 1.68 -5.26
CA PHE A 78 -2.91 1.45 -5.15
C PHE A 78 -2.26 1.19 -6.51
N ILE A 79 -2.86 0.36 -7.36
CA ILE A 79 -2.35 0.09 -8.71
C ILE A 79 -2.30 1.39 -9.53
N MET A 80 -3.34 2.22 -9.43
CA MET A 80 -3.40 3.48 -10.16
C MET A 80 -2.33 4.48 -9.70
N TRP A 81 -2.10 4.58 -8.39
CA TRP A 81 -0.98 5.33 -7.84
C TRP A 81 0.36 4.79 -8.36
N LEU A 82 0.57 3.48 -8.32
CA LEU A 82 1.81 2.85 -8.79
C LEU A 82 2.03 3.12 -10.29
N PHE A 83 0.97 3.13 -11.10
CA PHE A 83 1.06 3.49 -12.51
C PHE A 83 1.57 4.92 -12.68
N GLU A 84 0.93 5.88 -12.00
CA GLU A 84 1.30 7.30 -12.02
C GLU A 84 2.76 7.48 -11.61
N ASP A 85 3.12 6.91 -10.47
CA ASP A 85 4.44 6.95 -9.87
C ASP A 85 5.54 6.41 -10.79
N LEU A 86 5.35 5.22 -11.38
CA LEU A 86 6.31 4.64 -12.32
C LEU A 86 6.45 5.46 -13.60
N THR A 87 5.38 6.15 -14.03
CA THR A 87 5.43 7.00 -15.22
C THR A 87 6.06 8.37 -14.95
N ASP A 88 5.79 8.98 -13.81
CA ASP A 88 6.28 10.32 -13.46
C ASP A 88 7.77 10.32 -13.12
N THR A 89 8.24 9.27 -12.45
CA THR A 89 9.64 9.12 -12.05
C THR A 89 10.54 8.58 -13.16
N TYR A 90 9.96 8.19 -14.30
CA TYR A 90 10.66 7.47 -15.37
C TYR A 90 11.45 6.25 -14.84
N PHE A 91 10.89 5.55 -13.86
CA PHE A 91 11.55 4.46 -13.14
C PHE A 91 12.16 3.41 -14.08
N GLU A 92 13.48 3.26 -14.01
CA GLU A 92 14.27 2.45 -14.93
C GLU A 92 14.26 0.96 -14.54
N PHE A 93 13.09 0.32 -14.56
CA PHE A 93 12.93 -1.10 -14.22
C PHE A 93 13.75 -2.05 -15.14
N TRP A 94 14.29 -1.56 -16.25
CA TRP A 94 15.17 -2.29 -17.17
C TRP A 94 16.67 -2.10 -16.88
N GLU A 95 17.05 -1.17 -15.98
CA GLU A 95 18.44 -0.89 -15.60
C GLU A 95 18.82 -1.48 -14.25
N CYS A 96 17.90 -2.17 -13.56
CA CYS A 96 18.19 -2.91 -12.34
C CYS A 96 19.31 -3.92 -12.61
N SER A 97 20.50 -3.57 -12.15
CA SER A 97 21.74 -3.90 -12.82
C SER A 97 22.37 -5.12 -12.19
N ASN A 98 21.94 -6.33 -12.58
CA ASN A 98 22.73 -7.58 -12.44
C ASN A 98 22.06 -8.78 -13.14
N ALA A 99 22.15 -8.85 -14.48
CA ALA A 99 21.90 -10.03 -15.31
C ALA A 99 20.50 -10.70 -15.28
N GLU A 100 19.65 -10.40 -14.31
CA GLU A 100 18.27 -10.88 -14.19
C GLU A 100 17.34 -9.68 -14.04
N PHE A 101 16.37 -9.57 -14.95
CA PHE A 101 15.31 -8.57 -14.84
C PHE A 101 14.53 -8.79 -13.53
N PRO A 102 13.97 -7.72 -12.94
CA PRO A 102 13.03 -7.84 -11.84
C PRO A 102 11.94 -8.87 -12.14
N SER A 103 11.47 -9.58 -11.11
CA SER A 103 10.61 -10.78 -11.29
C SER A 103 9.29 -10.49 -12.01
N PHE A 104 8.79 -9.26 -11.88
CA PHE A 104 7.55 -8.78 -12.47
C PHE A 104 7.69 -8.35 -13.94
N ILE A 105 8.88 -8.41 -14.54
CA ILE A 105 9.09 -7.98 -15.92
C ILE A 105 8.89 -9.13 -16.91
N ILE A 106 7.95 -8.94 -17.84
CA ILE A 106 7.68 -9.81 -18.98
C ILE A 106 8.63 -9.42 -20.13
N LYS A 107 9.80 -10.07 -20.18
CA LYS A 107 10.88 -9.76 -21.14
C LYS A 107 10.42 -9.66 -22.60
N ASP A 108 9.57 -10.57 -23.05
CA ASP A 108 9.10 -10.63 -24.44
C ASP A 108 8.19 -9.47 -24.85
N LYS A 109 7.66 -8.71 -23.87
CA LYS A 109 6.81 -7.54 -24.09
C LYS A 109 7.57 -6.22 -23.94
N ILE A 110 8.86 -6.26 -23.60
CA ILE A 110 9.70 -5.07 -23.60
C ILE A 110 9.83 -4.59 -25.06
N PRO A 111 9.46 -3.34 -25.37
CA PRO A 111 9.65 -2.82 -26.72
C PRO A 111 11.13 -2.80 -27.09
N GLU A 112 11.48 -3.01 -28.37
CA GLU A 112 12.87 -2.85 -28.83
C GLU A 112 13.41 -1.47 -28.40
N ILE A 113 14.37 -1.50 -27.47
CA ILE A 113 14.91 -0.32 -26.79
C ILE A 113 15.94 0.35 -27.70
N ILE A 114 15.72 1.63 -28.05
CA ILE A 114 16.75 2.46 -28.66
C ILE A 114 17.41 3.35 -27.58
N ASN A 115 16.64 3.80 -26.56
CA ASN A 115 17.05 4.50 -25.33
C ASN A 115 15.88 4.59 -24.29
N GLN A 116 16.11 5.11 -23.07
CA GLN A 116 15.09 5.37 -22.02
C GLN A 116 13.90 6.21 -22.53
N GLU A 117 14.20 7.24 -23.33
CA GLU A 117 13.19 8.05 -24.01
C GLU A 117 12.28 7.18 -24.87
N THR A 118 12.74 6.16 -25.61
CA THR A 118 11.82 5.33 -26.43
C THR A 118 10.86 4.43 -25.65
N ILE A 119 11.17 4.05 -24.41
CA ILE A 119 10.25 3.26 -23.57
C ILE A 119 9.17 4.20 -23.07
N TYR A 120 9.57 5.28 -22.40
CA TYR A 120 8.61 6.23 -21.88
C TYR A 120 7.94 7.04 -22.98
N ASP A 121 8.55 7.43 -24.10
CA ASP A 121 7.88 8.13 -25.22
C ASP A 121 6.77 7.29 -25.87
N LYS A 122 6.89 5.95 -25.83
CA LYS A 122 5.79 5.06 -26.24
C LYS A 122 4.67 5.01 -25.21
N ILE A 123 4.99 5.20 -23.94
CA ILE A 123 4.05 5.33 -22.83
C ILE A 123 3.52 6.77 -22.73
N SER A 124 4.30 7.77 -23.17
CA SER A 124 4.22 9.16 -22.75
C SER A 124 4.20 10.14 -23.94
N GLY A 125 5.19 10.14 -24.83
CA GLY A 125 5.27 11.08 -25.96
C GLY A 125 4.09 11.07 -26.96
N LYS A 126 3.35 9.96 -27.09
CA LYS A 126 2.07 9.91 -27.85
C LYS A 126 0.88 9.35 -27.07
N ASN A 127 1.14 8.53 -26.05
CA ASN A 127 0.11 7.91 -25.23
C ASN A 127 -0.01 8.56 -23.85
N TYR A 128 0.85 9.51 -23.44
CA TYR A 128 0.70 10.19 -22.13
C TYR A 128 -0.59 10.96 -22.14
N GLU A 129 -0.82 11.80 -23.16
CA GLU A 129 -2.01 12.65 -23.20
C GLU A 129 -3.28 11.80 -23.23
N ASP A 130 -3.27 10.67 -23.95
CA ASP A 130 -4.34 9.68 -23.93
C ASP A 130 -4.47 8.97 -22.58
N ALA A 131 -3.37 8.63 -21.91
CA ALA A 131 -3.36 8.08 -20.56
C ALA A 131 -3.87 9.14 -19.56
N CYS A 132 -3.42 10.38 -19.59
CA CYS A 132 -3.94 11.48 -18.78
C CYS A 132 -5.44 11.66 -18.98
N ASN A 133 -5.92 11.62 -20.23
CA ASN A 133 -7.34 11.74 -20.54
C ASN A 133 -8.17 10.52 -20.12
N GLU A 134 -7.61 9.31 -20.26
CA GLU A 134 -8.32 8.07 -20.00
C GLU A 134 -8.23 7.62 -18.54
N VAL A 135 -7.14 7.96 -17.85
CA VAL A 135 -6.65 7.47 -16.55
C VAL A 135 -6.67 8.60 -15.52
N PHE A 136 -5.85 9.64 -15.67
CA PHE A 136 -5.66 10.67 -14.63
C PHE A 136 -6.84 11.67 -14.50
N ASN A 137 -7.64 11.85 -15.56
CA ASN A 137 -8.78 12.77 -15.57
C ASN A 137 -10.11 12.13 -15.14
N LYS A 138 -10.13 10.85 -14.74
CA LYS A 138 -11.34 10.17 -14.27
C LYS A 138 -11.21 9.81 -12.79
N PRO A 139 -12.33 9.63 -12.07
CA PRO A 139 -12.28 9.09 -10.73
C PRO A 139 -11.61 7.71 -10.75
N VAL A 140 -10.64 7.51 -9.85
CA VAL A 140 -9.78 6.30 -9.79
C VAL A 140 -10.60 5.01 -9.79
N ASP A 141 -11.75 4.99 -9.12
CA ASP A 141 -12.62 3.81 -9.01
C ASP A 141 -13.44 3.49 -10.28
N THR A 142 -13.34 4.32 -11.34
CA THR A 142 -14.08 4.12 -12.60
C THR A 142 -13.29 3.38 -13.67
N ILE A 143 -12.02 3.07 -13.39
CA ILE A 143 -11.11 2.40 -14.31
C ILE A 143 -10.42 1.26 -13.57
N SER A 144 -10.23 0.14 -14.27
CA SER A 144 -9.42 -0.97 -13.79
C SER A 144 -7.93 -0.66 -13.97
N GLY A 145 -7.19 -0.51 -12.87
CA GLY A 145 -5.74 -0.31 -12.88
C GLY A 145 -5.00 -1.46 -13.57
N ILE A 146 -5.49 -2.69 -13.45
CA ILE A 146 -4.93 -3.85 -14.16
C ILE A 146 -5.05 -3.65 -15.68
N ASP A 147 -6.18 -3.16 -16.16
CA ASP A 147 -6.38 -2.91 -17.59
C ASP A 147 -5.50 -1.75 -18.09
N VAL A 148 -5.29 -0.73 -17.24
CA VAL A 148 -4.35 0.38 -17.50
C VAL A 148 -2.93 -0.16 -17.68
N PHE A 149 -2.42 -0.98 -16.75
CA PHE A 149 -1.11 -1.62 -16.88
C PHE A 149 -1.02 -2.48 -18.14
N ASN A 150 -2.00 -3.35 -18.38
CA ASN A 150 -2.00 -4.21 -19.56
C ASN A 150 -1.99 -3.42 -20.89
N LYS A 151 -2.57 -2.22 -20.91
CA LYS A 151 -2.65 -1.37 -22.09
C LYS A 151 -1.38 -0.53 -22.29
N TYR A 152 -0.88 0.10 -21.24
CA TYR A 152 0.16 1.12 -21.34
C TYR A 152 1.54 0.62 -20.88
N LEU A 153 1.59 -0.30 -19.91
CA LEU A 153 2.81 -0.93 -19.41
C LEU A 153 2.74 -2.47 -19.53
N PRO A 154 2.51 -3.02 -20.74
CA PRO A 154 2.26 -4.45 -20.91
C PRO A 154 3.44 -5.34 -20.51
N MET A 155 4.64 -4.77 -20.39
CA MET A 155 5.86 -5.45 -19.93
C MET A 155 5.88 -5.69 -18.41
N ILE A 156 4.97 -5.08 -17.64
CA ILE A 156 4.85 -5.29 -16.19
C ILE A 156 3.72 -6.29 -15.91
N ASP A 157 4.06 -7.40 -15.28
CA ASP A 157 3.11 -8.30 -14.65
C ASP A 157 2.69 -7.71 -13.30
N ILE A 158 1.55 -7.00 -13.29
CA ILE A 158 1.08 -6.28 -12.11
C ILE A 158 0.79 -7.19 -10.92
N GLU A 159 0.30 -8.41 -11.15
CA GLU A 159 0.02 -9.35 -10.05
C GLU A 159 1.33 -9.86 -9.43
N THR A 160 2.33 -10.12 -10.26
CA THR A 160 3.68 -10.47 -9.77
C THR A 160 4.30 -9.29 -9.03
N LEU A 161 4.17 -8.06 -9.54
CA LEU A 161 4.66 -6.86 -8.86
C LEU A 161 4.05 -6.71 -7.46
N LEU A 162 2.72 -6.78 -7.35
CA LEU A 162 2.04 -6.68 -6.05
C LEU A 162 2.45 -7.81 -5.10
N SER A 163 2.80 -9.00 -5.60
CA SER A 163 3.31 -10.09 -4.76
C SER A 163 4.70 -9.83 -4.17
N THR A 164 5.40 -8.79 -4.64
CA THR A 164 6.72 -8.38 -4.10
C THR A 164 6.61 -7.45 -2.90
N ILE A 165 5.38 -7.01 -2.56
CA ILE A 165 5.13 -6.14 -1.41
C ILE A 165 5.48 -6.87 -0.11
N ILE A 166 6.28 -6.19 0.72
CA ILE A 166 6.72 -6.65 2.03
C ILE A 166 6.20 -5.66 3.06
N PRO A 167 5.22 -6.04 3.92
CA PRO A 167 4.76 -5.19 4.99
C PRO A 167 5.87 -4.93 6.02
N SER A 168 6.01 -3.70 6.48
CA SER A 168 7.00 -3.34 7.51
C SER A 168 6.38 -2.78 8.78
N PHE A 169 5.41 -1.88 8.66
CA PHE A 169 4.77 -1.24 9.81
C PHE A 169 3.32 -0.87 9.52
N MET A 170 2.47 -0.91 10.54
CA MET A 170 1.08 -0.47 10.49
C MET A 170 0.77 0.34 11.75
N GLU A 171 -0.02 1.38 11.61
CA GLU A 171 -0.60 2.12 12.72
C GLU A 171 -2.12 2.23 12.58
N LEU A 172 -2.83 1.95 13.67
CA LEU A 172 -4.26 2.14 13.78
C LEU A 172 -4.54 3.37 14.63
N SER A 173 -5.28 4.34 14.09
CA SER A 173 -5.63 5.58 14.79
C SER A 173 -7.11 5.95 14.61
N GLU A 174 -7.55 7.06 15.19
CA GLU A 174 -8.91 7.58 14.92
C GLU A 174 -9.11 8.00 13.45
N TYR A 175 -8.01 8.26 12.75
CA TYR A 175 -7.94 8.78 11.40
C TYR A 175 -7.97 7.68 10.32
N GLY A 176 -7.83 6.42 10.72
CA GLY A 176 -7.86 5.25 9.86
C GLY A 176 -6.70 4.30 10.15
N LEU A 177 -6.12 3.76 9.09
CA LEU A 177 -4.96 2.88 9.12
C LEU A 177 -3.85 3.47 8.28
N GLU A 178 -2.68 3.66 8.88
CA GLU A 178 -1.46 3.96 8.17
C GLU A 178 -0.62 2.70 8.03
N PHE A 179 0.11 2.58 6.94
CA PHE A 179 0.95 1.43 6.66
C PHE A 179 2.24 1.86 5.99
N GLU A 180 3.28 1.08 6.21
CA GLU A 180 4.52 1.11 5.48
C GLU A 180 4.72 -0.25 4.80
N ILE A 181 5.18 -0.19 3.55
CA ILE A 181 5.54 -1.34 2.74
C ILE A 181 6.89 -1.14 2.06
N ASN A 182 7.52 -2.26 1.74
CA ASN A 182 8.78 -2.33 1.02
C ASN A 182 8.70 -3.31 -0.16
N SER A 183 9.73 -3.35 -0.99
CA SER A 183 9.96 -4.43 -1.97
C SER A 183 11.45 -4.80 -1.97
N ASN A 184 11.77 -6.07 -2.22
CA ASN A 184 13.15 -6.50 -2.48
C ASN A 184 13.53 -6.45 -3.97
N GLU A 185 12.59 -6.06 -4.84
CA GLU A 185 12.88 -5.86 -6.25
C GLU A 185 13.65 -4.57 -6.47
N CYS A 186 14.41 -4.54 -7.57
CA CYS A 186 15.15 -3.35 -8.00
C CYS A 186 16.07 -2.80 -6.89
N ASP A 187 16.81 -3.68 -6.21
CA ASP A 187 17.70 -3.35 -5.08
C ASP A 187 17.00 -2.59 -3.92
N GLY A 188 15.68 -2.74 -3.80
CA GLY A 188 14.87 -2.07 -2.78
C GLY A 188 14.24 -0.75 -3.22
N TYR A 189 14.51 -0.28 -4.45
CA TYR A 189 14.05 1.03 -4.91
C TYR A 189 12.62 1.05 -5.46
N LEU A 190 12.00 -0.10 -5.73
CA LEU A 190 10.64 -0.13 -6.31
C LEU A 190 9.60 0.43 -5.34
N LEU A 191 9.69 0.06 -4.06
CA LEU A 191 8.84 0.53 -2.96
C LEU A 191 9.75 0.71 -1.75
N LEU A 192 10.39 1.86 -1.60
CA LEU A 192 11.34 2.10 -0.52
C LEU A 192 10.65 2.87 0.61
N ALA A 193 10.33 2.19 1.71
CA ALA A 193 9.59 2.78 2.83
C ALA A 193 8.36 3.58 2.36
N THR A 194 7.59 2.98 1.43
CA THR A 194 6.40 3.60 0.87
C THR A 194 5.31 3.58 1.94
N VAL A 195 4.78 4.75 2.27
CA VAL A 195 3.76 4.92 3.31
C VAL A 195 2.42 5.16 2.66
N GLY A 196 1.34 4.61 3.21
CA GLY A 196 0.00 4.92 2.78
C GLY A 196 -0.98 4.99 3.93
N ARG A 197 -2.10 5.65 3.69
CA ARG A 197 -3.21 5.77 4.63
C ARG A 197 -4.51 5.35 4.00
N ILE A 198 -5.24 4.48 4.67
CA ILE A 198 -6.62 4.12 4.37
C ILE A 198 -7.51 4.85 5.37
N ASP A 199 -8.30 5.79 4.88
CA ASP A 199 -9.20 6.59 5.72
C ASP A 199 -10.49 5.82 6.12
N ASN A 200 -11.35 6.48 6.91
CA ASN A 200 -12.63 5.93 7.34
C ASN A 200 -13.68 5.77 6.22
N GLU A 201 -13.41 6.30 5.02
CA GLU A 201 -14.21 6.15 3.81
C GLU A 201 -13.60 5.13 2.82
N PHE A 202 -12.55 4.43 3.24
CA PHE A 202 -11.80 3.43 2.46
C PHE A 202 -11.20 4.03 1.19
N ASN A 203 -10.78 5.29 1.26
CA ASN A 203 -9.93 5.89 0.26
C ASN A 203 -8.47 5.71 0.68
N LEU A 204 -7.64 5.43 -0.31
CA LEU A 204 -6.21 5.26 -0.17
C LEU A 204 -5.49 6.53 -0.62
N GLU A 205 -4.62 7.03 0.25
CA GLU A 205 -3.58 8.01 -0.08
C GLU A 205 -2.23 7.33 0.09
N VAL A 206 -1.31 7.52 -0.86
CA VAL A 206 0.04 6.93 -0.80
C VAL A 206 1.06 8.06 -0.93
N TYR A 207 2.05 8.02 -0.05
CA TYR A 207 3.15 8.96 0.05
C TYR A 207 4.45 8.19 -0.23
N ASP A 208 5.14 8.61 -1.28
CA ASP A 208 6.46 8.07 -1.58
C ASP A 208 7.54 8.81 -0.81
N ASN A 209 8.48 8.07 -0.23
CA ASN A 209 9.66 8.60 0.46
C ASN A 209 10.92 8.55 -0.42
N ARG A 210 10.82 8.17 -1.71
CA ARG A 210 11.89 8.39 -2.69
C ARG A 210 11.96 9.90 -2.96
N GLY A 211 12.78 10.58 -2.16
CA GLY A 211 12.88 12.04 -2.09
C GLY A 211 13.31 12.74 -3.38
#